data_AF-A0A4R3YQN4-F1
#
_entry.id   AF-A0A4R3YQN4-F1
#
_cell.length_a   1.000
_cell.length_b   1.000
_cell.length_c   1.000
_cell.angle_alpha   90.00
_cell.angle_beta   90.00
_cell.angle_gamma   90.00
#
_symmetry.space_group_name_H-M   'P 1'
#
loop_
_entity.id
_entity.type
_entity.pdbx_description
1 polymer ?
#
loop_
_entity_poly.entity_id
_entity_poly.type
_entity_poly.pdbx_seq_one_letter_code
_entity_poly.pdbx_strand_id
1 'polypeptide(L)'
;MVVRCQVKSFARHVSMRRLGVAGAALIAIAGVAFLACGPVRLGDPATVEVKAGHAGLPPPLYAVLGPDEESLGQLLNDHDDFASDVTFLIVAAQRQLCFPDHAHELEYMAVAAQLPVLKGSATALAGKPAWRGRLYSAIREIASRAPCEGRFDAGIGSFHVTIESAKYAQAFPDSFFDLSLVATPVEYGGESLGDRSQDDCVRIAYGALPLDEMGTWQCAAVRADARKHVVELCRQRMASIGTSGNQDQLASAIHGAATRLPASCR
;
A
#
# COMPACT_ATOMS: atom_id res chain seq x y z
N MET A 1 13.44 43.45 1.71
CA MET A 1 13.09 43.44 3.15
C MET A 1 12.81 42.01 3.54
N VAL A 2 13.68 41.43 4.35
CA VAL A 2 13.62 40.03 4.81
C VAL A 2 13.25 40.08 6.28
N VAL A 3 12.16 39.43 6.69
CA VAL A 3 11.83 39.22 8.09
C VAL A 3 11.81 37.71 8.35
N ARG A 4 12.83 37.25 9.08
CA ARG A 4 12.93 35.90 9.64
C ARG A 4 12.15 35.87 10.95
N CYS A 5 11.22 34.93 11.10
CA CYS A 5 10.67 34.55 12.40
C CYS A 5 11.40 33.31 12.94
N GLN A 6 12.07 33.49 14.07
CA GLN A 6 12.63 32.43 14.91
C GLN A 6 11.53 31.90 15.85
N VAL A 7 11.32 30.59 15.88
CA VAL A 7 10.52 29.92 16.91
C VAL A 7 11.48 29.26 17.90
N LYS A 8 11.45 29.72 19.15
CA LYS A 8 12.20 29.13 20.27
C LYS A 8 11.45 27.92 20.82
N SER A 9 12.20 26.83 20.97
CA SER A 9 11.85 25.62 21.70
C SER A 9 11.57 25.90 23.19
N PHE A 10 10.53 25.26 23.74
CA PHE A 10 10.34 25.13 25.18
C PHE A 10 10.08 23.65 25.50
N ALA A 11 11.09 23.00 26.06
CA ALA A 11 10.95 21.71 26.72
C ALA A 11 10.43 21.91 28.15
N ARG A 12 9.44 21.12 28.56
CA ARG A 12 9.18 20.85 29.99
C ARG A 12 8.94 19.35 30.19
N HIS A 13 9.89 18.74 30.87
CA HIS A 13 9.72 17.48 31.60
C HIS A 13 8.80 17.72 32.80
N VAL A 14 7.81 16.86 33.00
CA VAL A 14 7.26 16.52 34.32
C VAL A 14 7.00 15.01 34.35
N SER A 15 7.56 14.35 35.34
CA SER A 15 7.35 12.94 35.68
C SER A 15 6.76 12.90 37.10
N MET A 16 5.66 12.16 37.32
CA MET A 16 5.47 11.22 38.43
C MET A 16 4.02 10.72 38.58
N ARG A 17 3.94 9.39 38.66
CA ARG A 17 3.18 8.52 39.59
C ARG A 17 1.63 8.44 39.56
N ARG A 18 1.24 7.15 39.48
CA ARG A 18 -0.03 6.45 39.74
C ARG A 18 -0.78 6.87 41.01
N LEU A 19 -2.12 6.90 40.95
CA LEU A 19 -3.05 6.15 41.81
C LEU A 19 -4.49 6.29 41.24
N GLY A 20 -5.30 5.24 41.34
CA GLY A 20 -6.65 5.18 40.75
C GLY A 20 -7.80 5.63 41.65
N VAL A 21 -9.00 5.16 41.27
CA VAL A 21 -10.32 5.12 41.94
C VAL A 21 -11.41 5.91 41.20
N ALA A 22 -12.53 5.20 41.03
CA ALA A 22 -13.77 5.52 40.35
C ALA A 22 -14.57 6.70 40.93
N GLY A 23 -15.47 7.27 40.12
CA GLY A 23 -16.52 8.18 40.59
C GLY A 23 -17.39 8.70 39.45
N ALA A 24 -18.65 8.27 39.43
CA ALA A 24 -19.67 8.66 38.47
C ALA A 24 -20.34 10.01 38.81
N ALA A 25 -20.84 10.67 37.76
CA ALA A 25 -22.05 11.51 37.69
C ALA A 25 -22.13 12.85 38.47
N LEU A 26 -22.40 13.95 37.75
CA LEU A 26 -23.60 14.82 37.84
C LEU A 26 -23.37 16.27 37.33
N ILE A 27 -24.07 16.59 36.23
CA ILE A 27 -24.94 17.76 35.93
C ILE A 27 -24.78 19.07 36.77
N ALA A 28 -24.63 20.21 36.07
CA ALA A 28 -25.42 21.47 36.16
C ALA A 28 -24.66 22.63 35.46
N ILE A 29 -25.10 23.16 34.30
CA ILE A 29 -26.06 24.27 34.06
C ILE A 29 -25.59 25.67 34.54
N ALA A 30 -25.68 26.61 33.59
CA ALA A 30 -25.90 28.07 33.69
C ALA A 30 -24.70 29.00 33.39
N GLY A 31 -24.90 29.86 32.38
CA GLY A 31 -24.02 30.97 32.05
C GLY A 31 -24.53 31.77 30.86
N VAL A 32 -25.77 32.25 30.93
CA VAL A 32 -26.39 33.15 29.95
C VAL A 32 -25.69 34.51 30.04
N ALA A 33 -25.12 34.98 28.94
CA ALA A 33 -24.81 36.40 28.73
C ALA A 33 -25.53 36.87 27.46
N PHE A 34 -26.72 37.40 27.66
CA PHE A 34 -27.48 38.16 26.67
C PHE A 34 -27.15 39.64 26.90
N LEU A 35 -26.54 40.32 25.94
CA LEU A 35 -26.57 41.78 25.84
C LEU A 35 -26.36 42.23 24.38
N ALA A 36 -27.48 42.69 23.81
CA ALA A 36 -27.63 43.76 22.83
C ALA A 36 -26.94 43.66 21.45
N CYS A 37 -27.73 43.32 20.42
CA CYS A 37 -27.78 44.09 19.18
C CYS A 37 -29.16 43.89 18.52
N GLY A 38 -29.80 44.99 18.11
CA GLY A 38 -31.14 45.02 17.54
C GLY A 38 -31.26 44.33 16.16
N PRO A 39 -32.47 44.23 15.61
CA PRO A 39 -32.74 43.37 14.46
C PRO A 39 -32.21 44.01 13.18
N VAL A 40 -31.17 43.40 12.61
CA VAL A 40 -30.82 43.62 11.20
C VAL A 40 -31.71 42.70 10.37
N ARG A 41 -32.65 43.30 9.63
CA ARG A 41 -33.31 42.60 8.51
C ARG A 41 -32.27 42.41 7.41
N LEU A 42 -31.67 41.23 7.36
CA LEU A 42 -30.98 40.75 6.17
C LEU A 42 -31.92 39.77 5.46
N GLY A 43 -32.13 40.04 4.17
CA GLY A 43 -33.07 39.33 3.30
C GLY A 43 -32.81 37.85 3.16
N ASP A 44 -33.72 37.20 2.44
CA ASP A 44 -33.74 35.77 2.16
C ASP A 44 -32.34 35.20 1.92
N PRO A 45 -32.03 34.01 2.46
CA PRO A 45 -30.84 33.29 2.03
C PRO A 45 -31.02 32.98 0.55
N ALA A 46 -30.44 33.82 -0.30
CA ALA A 46 -30.04 33.41 -1.62
C ALA A 46 -29.22 32.15 -1.39
N THR A 47 -29.80 31.01 -1.74
CA THR A 47 -29.11 29.75 -1.91
C THR A 47 -27.92 30.04 -2.80
N VAL A 48 -26.75 30.19 -2.17
CA VAL A 48 -25.49 30.08 -2.89
C VAL A 48 -25.43 28.62 -3.26
N GLU A 49 -25.98 28.31 -4.43
CA GLU A 49 -25.67 27.10 -5.16
C GLU A 49 -24.16 27.18 -5.41
N VAL A 50 -23.38 26.63 -4.47
CA VAL A 50 -22.00 26.26 -4.71
C VAL A 50 -22.12 25.17 -5.75
N LYS A 51 -22.10 25.59 -7.01
CA LYS A 51 -21.92 24.73 -8.16
C LYS A 51 -20.71 23.89 -7.81
N ALA A 52 -20.93 22.61 -7.50
CA ALA A 52 -19.87 21.65 -7.33
C ALA A 52 -19.09 21.69 -8.63
N GLY A 53 -17.99 22.46 -8.62
CA GLY A 53 -16.99 22.40 -9.67
C GLY A 53 -16.65 20.93 -9.74
N HIS A 54 -16.90 20.32 -10.90
CA HIS A 54 -16.38 19.01 -11.17
C HIS A 54 -14.88 19.16 -10.94
N ALA A 55 -14.39 18.65 -9.80
CA ALA A 55 -12.96 18.58 -9.55
C ALA A 55 -12.43 17.73 -10.68
N GLY A 56 -11.88 18.38 -11.70
CA GLY A 56 -11.30 17.71 -12.84
C GLY A 56 -10.29 16.71 -12.31
N LEU A 57 -10.25 15.52 -12.92
CA LEU A 57 -9.19 14.57 -12.64
C LEU A 57 -7.84 15.30 -12.74
N PRO A 58 -6.93 15.12 -11.77
CA PRO A 58 -5.62 15.76 -11.82
C PRO A 58 -4.95 15.41 -13.16
N PRO A 59 -4.19 16.34 -13.75
CA PRO A 59 -3.54 16.07 -15.03
C PRO A 59 -2.59 14.87 -14.87
N PRO A 60 -2.48 14.02 -15.90
CA PRO A 60 -1.58 12.88 -15.86
C PRO A 60 -0.13 13.29 -15.65
N LEU A 61 0.58 12.49 -14.86
CA LEU A 61 1.98 12.69 -14.49
C LEU A 61 2.88 12.01 -15.51
N TYR A 62 3.28 12.77 -16.53
CA TYR A 62 4.22 12.30 -17.54
C TYR A 62 5.65 12.64 -17.15
N ALA A 63 6.52 11.64 -17.16
CA ALA A 63 7.96 11.86 -17.04
C ALA A 63 8.51 12.48 -18.33
N VAL A 64 9.43 13.45 -18.22
CA VAL A 64 10.06 14.06 -19.39
C VAL A 64 11.44 13.42 -19.60
N LEU A 65 11.55 12.50 -20.55
CA LEU A 65 12.75 11.68 -20.74
C LEU A 65 13.58 12.01 -22.00
N GLY A 66 13.08 12.92 -22.85
CA GLY A 66 13.77 13.35 -24.06
C GLY A 66 13.50 12.44 -25.27
N PRO A 67 14.42 12.34 -26.24
CA PRO A 67 14.12 11.83 -27.59
C PRO A 67 13.74 10.34 -27.67
N ASP A 68 14.01 9.55 -26.62
CA ASP A 68 13.72 8.10 -26.59
C ASP A 68 12.52 7.75 -25.70
N GLU A 69 11.81 8.76 -25.16
CA GLU A 69 10.68 8.56 -24.25
C GLU A 69 9.60 7.66 -24.86
N GLU A 70 9.26 7.91 -26.12
CA GLU A 70 8.24 7.13 -26.84
C GLU A 70 8.66 5.68 -27.05
N SER A 71 9.95 5.44 -27.31
CA SER A 71 10.47 4.07 -27.46
C SER A 71 10.45 3.30 -26.15
N LEU A 72 10.65 3.98 -25.02
CA LEU A 72 10.51 3.36 -23.69
C LEU A 72 9.04 3.11 -23.35
N GLY A 73 8.14 4.03 -23.70
CA GLY A 73 6.69 3.85 -23.56
C GLY A 73 6.17 2.65 -24.35
N GLN A 74 6.59 2.51 -25.62
CA GLN A 74 6.24 1.35 -26.43
C GLN A 74 6.78 0.05 -25.82
N LEU A 75 8.02 0.06 -25.33
CA LEU A 75 8.60 -1.13 -24.68
C LEU A 75 7.81 -1.54 -23.42
N LEU A 76 7.26 -0.60 -22.67
CA LEU A 76 6.39 -0.90 -21.53
C LEU A 76 5.04 -1.48 -21.96
N ASN A 77 4.46 -0.96 -23.05
CA ASN A 77 3.22 -1.49 -23.61
C ASN A 77 3.39 -2.90 -24.21
N ASP A 78 4.59 -3.24 -24.71
CA ASP A 78 4.88 -4.54 -25.32
C ASP A 78 5.18 -5.64 -24.29
N HIS A 79 5.43 -5.28 -23.02
CA HIS A 79 5.90 -6.20 -21.97
C HIS A 79 5.16 -5.98 -20.64
N ASP A 80 4.10 -6.77 -20.40
CA ASP A 80 3.28 -6.68 -19.19
C ASP A 80 4.08 -6.84 -17.88
N ASP A 81 5.05 -7.76 -17.84
CA ASP A 81 5.93 -7.97 -16.69
C ASP A 81 6.82 -6.76 -16.42
N PHE A 82 7.27 -6.07 -17.46
CA PHE A 82 8.00 -4.82 -17.34
C PHE A 82 7.08 -3.67 -16.88
N ALA A 83 5.84 -3.61 -17.36
CA ALA A 83 4.84 -2.65 -16.90
C ALA A 83 4.49 -2.85 -15.41
N SER A 84 4.35 -4.09 -14.95
CA SER A 84 4.16 -4.44 -13.53
C SER A 84 5.35 -3.99 -12.68
N ASP A 85 6.59 -4.25 -13.12
CA ASP A 85 7.80 -3.79 -12.43
C ASP A 85 7.82 -2.26 -12.28
N VAL A 86 7.53 -1.53 -13.35
CA VAL A 86 7.52 -0.07 -13.33
C VAL A 86 6.41 0.47 -12.44
N THR A 87 5.22 -0.13 -12.50
CA THR A 87 4.10 0.27 -11.64
C THR A 87 4.43 0.02 -10.16
N PHE A 88 4.98 -1.14 -9.82
CA PHE A 88 5.46 -1.46 -8.48
C PHE A 88 6.46 -0.40 -8.00
N LEU A 89 7.45 -0.04 -8.82
CA LEU A 89 8.46 0.95 -8.45
C LEU A 89 7.89 2.36 -8.28
N ILE A 90 6.90 2.76 -9.11
CA ILE A 90 6.21 4.05 -8.94
C ILE A 90 5.47 4.07 -7.60
N VAL A 91 4.72 3.02 -7.27
CA VAL A 91 3.97 2.94 -6.01
C VAL A 91 4.92 2.91 -4.81
N ALA A 92 5.96 2.09 -4.85
CA ALA A 92 6.96 1.99 -3.78
C ALA A 92 7.65 3.35 -3.53
N ALA A 93 8.12 4.02 -4.58
CA ALA A 93 8.75 5.34 -4.47
C ALA A 93 7.78 6.41 -3.94
N GLN A 94 6.53 6.41 -4.40
CA GLN A 94 5.50 7.34 -3.92
C GLN A 94 5.18 7.10 -2.44
N ARG A 95 5.02 5.84 -2.02
CA ARG A 95 4.78 5.48 -0.62
C ARG A 95 5.96 5.87 0.27
N GLN A 96 7.20 5.64 -0.18
CA GLN A 96 8.38 6.04 0.57
C GLN A 96 8.42 7.56 0.84
N LEU A 97 7.96 8.38 -0.12
CA LEU A 97 7.91 9.84 0.03
C LEU A 97 6.74 10.29 0.93
N CYS A 98 5.58 9.65 0.82
CA CYS A 98 4.36 10.06 1.52
C CYS A 98 4.18 9.45 2.91
N PHE A 99 4.71 8.24 3.12
CA PHE A 99 4.50 7.41 4.31
C PHE A 99 5.83 6.74 4.71
N PRO A 100 6.83 7.50 5.20
CA PRO A 100 8.19 6.99 5.42
C PRO A 100 8.25 5.83 6.43
N ASP A 101 7.35 5.81 7.42
CA ASP A 101 7.26 4.70 8.39
C ASP A 101 6.78 3.38 7.74
N HIS A 102 6.23 3.46 6.53
CA HIS A 102 5.68 2.35 5.74
C HIS A 102 6.48 2.10 4.44
N ALA A 103 7.66 2.71 4.31
CA ALA A 103 8.44 2.77 3.07
C ALA A 103 8.93 1.42 2.52
N HIS A 104 8.92 0.37 3.34
CA HIS A 104 9.52 -0.93 2.99
C HIS A 104 8.51 -2.09 3.01
N GLU A 105 7.24 -1.82 3.31
CA GLU A 105 6.23 -2.87 3.47
C GLU A 105 5.98 -3.63 2.17
N LEU A 106 5.98 -2.92 1.03
CA LEU A 106 5.79 -3.51 -0.29
C LEU A 106 6.97 -4.43 -0.65
N GLU A 107 8.20 -4.00 -0.42
CA GLU A 107 9.41 -4.76 -0.69
C GLU A 107 9.49 -5.99 0.21
N TYR A 108 9.20 -5.85 1.50
CA TYR A 108 9.15 -6.99 2.43
C TYR A 108 8.12 -8.01 1.99
N MET A 109 6.91 -7.55 1.63
CA MET A 109 5.87 -8.43 1.15
C MET A 109 6.18 -9.04 -0.22
N ALA A 110 6.87 -8.33 -1.11
CA ALA A 110 7.29 -8.85 -2.42
C ALA A 110 8.26 -10.02 -2.25
N VAL A 111 9.23 -9.86 -1.33
CA VAL A 111 10.18 -10.92 -0.98
C VAL A 111 9.46 -12.09 -0.30
N ALA A 112 8.57 -11.81 0.66
CA ALA A 112 7.80 -12.83 1.35
C ALA A 112 6.94 -13.66 0.37
N ALA A 113 6.30 -12.99 -0.58
CA ALA A 113 5.48 -13.58 -1.62
C ALA A 113 6.27 -14.16 -2.81
N GLN A 114 7.60 -14.05 -2.80
CA GLN A 114 8.50 -14.52 -3.86
C GLN A 114 8.14 -13.93 -5.25
N LEU A 115 7.70 -12.68 -5.28
CA LEU A 115 7.33 -12.01 -6.53
C LEU A 115 8.54 -11.83 -7.44
N PRO A 116 8.37 -11.94 -8.77
CA PRO A 116 9.45 -11.75 -9.74
C PRO A 116 9.75 -10.27 -10.01
N VAL A 117 9.79 -9.44 -8.96
CA VAL A 117 10.02 -8.00 -9.10
C VAL A 117 11.38 -7.76 -9.75
N LEU A 118 11.39 -6.86 -10.74
CA LEU A 118 12.52 -6.49 -11.60
C LEU A 118 12.90 -7.54 -12.66
N LYS A 119 12.24 -8.70 -12.73
CA LYS A 119 12.52 -9.71 -13.77
C LYS A 119 12.14 -9.21 -15.18
N GLY A 120 10.99 -8.56 -15.30
CA GLY A 120 10.52 -8.01 -16.57
C GLY A 120 11.39 -6.86 -17.05
N SER A 121 11.70 -5.92 -16.17
CA SER A 121 12.62 -4.81 -16.45
C SER A 121 14.05 -5.27 -16.77
N ALA A 122 14.55 -6.32 -16.11
CA ALA A 122 15.85 -6.90 -16.44
C ALA A 122 15.86 -7.50 -17.86
N THR A 123 14.78 -8.16 -18.24
CA THR A 123 14.61 -8.79 -19.56
C THR A 123 14.42 -7.76 -20.66
N ALA A 124 13.46 -6.85 -20.51
CA ALA A 124 13.13 -5.82 -21.51
C ALA A 124 14.28 -4.84 -21.75
N LEU A 125 15.08 -4.54 -20.71
CA LEU A 125 16.22 -3.63 -20.80
C LEU A 125 17.56 -4.34 -21.08
N ALA A 126 17.55 -5.65 -21.39
CA ALA A 126 18.75 -6.37 -21.77
C ALA A 126 19.43 -5.68 -22.98
N GLY A 127 20.71 -5.35 -22.83
CA GLY A 127 21.46 -4.62 -23.87
C GLY A 127 21.16 -3.11 -23.97
N LYS A 128 20.35 -2.53 -23.08
CA LYS A 128 19.97 -1.10 -23.07
C LYS A 128 20.34 -0.39 -21.75
N PRO A 129 21.62 -0.38 -21.31
CA PRO A 129 21.99 0.14 -19.98
C PRO A 129 21.67 1.63 -19.78
N ALA A 130 21.73 2.44 -20.83
CA ALA A 130 21.37 3.86 -20.77
C ALA A 130 19.89 4.08 -20.44
N TRP A 131 19.01 3.13 -20.80
CA TRP A 131 17.56 3.24 -20.58
C TRP A 131 17.20 3.01 -19.11
N ARG A 132 17.96 2.18 -18.40
CA ARG A 132 17.74 1.92 -16.96
C ARG A 132 17.85 3.19 -16.11
N GLY A 133 18.90 3.99 -16.35
CA GLY A 133 19.08 5.26 -15.63
C GLY A 133 17.96 6.26 -15.90
N ARG A 134 17.47 6.31 -17.14
CA ARG A 134 16.34 7.17 -17.52
C ARG A 134 15.03 6.70 -16.89
N LEU A 135 14.75 5.40 -16.93
CA LEU A 135 13.59 4.81 -16.30
C LEU A 135 13.51 5.18 -14.81
N TYR A 136 14.60 4.99 -14.04
CA TYR A 136 14.61 5.37 -12.63
C TYR A 136 14.47 6.88 -12.40
N SER A 137 14.92 7.71 -13.33
CA SER A 137 14.67 9.16 -13.27
C SER A 137 13.20 9.49 -13.53
N ALA A 138 12.56 8.85 -14.51
CA ALA A 138 11.12 8.98 -14.75
C ALA A 138 10.30 8.57 -13.52
N ILE A 139 10.60 7.40 -12.95
CA ILE A 139 9.91 6.89 -11.76
C ILE A 139 10.00 7.90 -10.61
N ARG A 140 11.20 8.46 -10.36
CA ARG A 140 11.40 9.49 -9.32
C ARG A 140 10.66 10.79 -9.62
N GLU A 141 10.64 11.22 -10.88
CA GLU A 141 9.91 12.42 -11.30
C GLU A 141 8.39 12.25 -11.14
N ILE A 142 7.85 11.09 -11.51
CA ILE A 142 6.45 10.74 -11.32
C ILE A 142 6.13 10.68 -9.82
N ALA A 143 6.89 9.90 -9.04
CA ALA A 143 6.65 9.71 -7.61
C ALA A 143 6.73 11.02 -6.81
N SER A 144 7.63 11.94 -7.17
CA SER A 144 7.75 13.24 -6.47
C SER A 144 6.61 14.22 -6.75
N ARG A 145 5.83 13.99 -7.81
CA ARG A 145 4.64 14.80 -8.17
C ARG A 145 3.32 14.08 -7.85
N ALA A 146 3.38 12.78 -7.56
CA ALA A 146 2.21 11.99 -7.25
C ALA A 146 1.57 12.47 -5.94
N PRO A 147 0.22 12.59 -5.89
CA PRO A 147 -0.46 12.91 -4.64
C PRO A 147 -0.28 11.75 -3.65
N CYS A 148 -0.23 12.07 -2.35
CA CYS A 148 -0.14 11.05 -1.31
C CYS A 148 -1.42 10.22 -1.16
N GLU A 149 -2.56 10.83 -1.50
CA GLU A 149 -3.88 10.21 -1.42
C GLU A 149 -4.63 10.32 -2.75
N GLY A 150 -5.57 9.40 -2.94
CA GLY A 150 -6.40 9.35 -4.13
C GLY A 150 -5.74 8.67 -5.33
N ARG A 151 -6.45 8.74 -6.44
CA ARG A 151 -6.06 8.13 -7.72
C ARG A 151 -5.30 9.14 -8.57
N PHE A 152 -4.27 8.69 -9.26
CA PHE A 152 -3.51 9.50 -10.23
C PHE A 152 -3.17 8.69 -11.47
N ASP A 153 -3.05 9.37 -12.60
CA ASP A 153 -2.57 8.77 -13.85
C ASP A 153 -1.07 9.07 -13.97
N ALA A 154 -0.28 8.05 -14.28
CA ALA A 154 1.15 8.14 -14.53
C ALA A 154 1.46 7.65 -15.95
N GLY A 155 2.52 8.17 -16.55
CA GLY A 155 2.93 7.68 -17.86
C GLY A 155 4.36 8.01 -18.27
N ILE A 156 4.84 7.24 -19.24
CA ILE A 156 6.16 7.38 -19.88
C ILE A 156 5.91 7.15 -21.38
N GLY A 157 6.00 8.20 -22.21
CA GLY A 157 5.63 8.10 -23.62
C GLY A 157 4.19 7.62 -23.80
N SER A 158 3.98 6.61 -24.65
CA SER A 158 2.69 5.95 -24.86
C SER A 158 2.23 4.99 -23.76
N PHE A 159 3.05 4.73 -22.74
CA PHE A 159 2.62 3.91 -21.60
C PHE A 159 1.87 4.76 -20.58
N HIS A 160 0.67 4.31 -20.21
CA HIS A 160 -0.19 4.96 -19.24
C HIS A 160 -0.71 3.96 -18.21
N VAL A 161 -0.70 4.36 -16.94
CA VAL A 161 -1.26 3.56 -15.85
C VAL A 161 -2.00 4.45 -14.86
N THR A 162 -3.19 4.01 -14.45
CA THR A 162 -3.95 4.65 -13.38
C THR A 162 -3.64 3.94 -12.06
N ILE A 163 -3.15 4.69 -11.08
CA ILE A 163 -2.68 4.16 -9.80
C ILE A 163 -3.51 4.76 -8.67
N GLU A 164 -3.97 3.91 -7.76
CA GLU A 164 -4.49 4.31 -6.45
C GLU A 164 -3.65 3.62 -5.37
N SER A 165 -2.60 4.31 -4.90
CA SER A 165 -1.52 3.72 -4.09
C SER A 165 -2.03 3.00 -2.82
N ALA A 166 -3.06 3.54 -2.18
CA ALA A 166 -3.67 2.90 -1.00
C ALA A 166 -4.34 1.56 -1.35
N LYS A 167 -5.11 1.49 -2.45
CA LYS A 167 -5.75 0.24 -2.91
C LYS A 167 -4.72 -0.76 -3.42
N TYR A 168 -3.70 -0.29 -4.14
CA TYR A 168 -2.58 -1.11 -4.56
C TYR A 168 -1.92 -1.77 -3.35
N ALA A 169 -1.56 -0.99 -2.32
CA ALA A 169 -0.96 -1.51 -1.09
C ALA A 169 -1.90 -2.45 -0.31
N GLN A 170 -3.19 -2.14 -0.29
CA GLN A 170 -4.21 -2.97 0.35
C GLN A 170 -4.28 -4.37 -0.29
N ALA A 171 -4.36 -4.43 -1.62
CA ALA A 171 -4.44 -5.67 -2.39
C ALA A 171 -3.09 -6.36 -2.61
N PHE A 172 -1.97 -5.72 -2.26
CA PHE A 172 -0.65 -6.30 -2.42
C PHE A 172 -0.50 -7.57 -1.57
N PRO A 173 0.10 -8.67 -2.06
CA PRO A 173 0.89 -8.81 -3.31
C PRO A 173 0.12 -9.07 -4.62
N ASP A 174 -1.20 -9.35 -4.59
CA ASP A 174 -1.95 -9.70 -5.80
C ASP A 174 -2.02 -8.53 -6.80
N SER A 175 -2.04 -7.30 -6.30
CA SER A 175 -2.01 -6.07 -7.11
C SER A 175 -0.75 -5.89 -7.97
N PHE A 176 0.32 -6.67 -7.74
CA PHE A 176 1.48 -6.72 -8.62
C PHE A 176 1.14 -7.29 -10.00
N PHE A 177 0.24 -8.28 -10.04
CA PHE A 177 -0.20 -8.94 -11.27
C PHE A 177 -1.46 -8.29 -11.86
N ASP A 178 -2.35 -7.76 -11.03
CA ASP A 178 -3.61 -7.15 -11.47
C ASP A 178 -3.95 -5.89 -10.65
N LEU A 179 -3.77 -4.73 -11.27
CA LEU A 179 -4.06 -3.42 -10.66
C LEU A 179 -5.55 -3.17 -10.41
N SER A 180 -6.45 -3.97 -11.01
CA SER A 180 -7.88 -3.87 -10.76
C SER A 180 -8.28 -4.48 -9.42
N LEU A 181 -7.39 -5.27 -8.80
CA LEU A 181 -7.57 -5.76 -7.44
C LEU A 181 -7.34 -4.63 -6.45
N VAL A 182 -8.33 -4.44 -5.59
CA VAL A 182 -8.40 -3.31 -4.66
C VAL A 182 -8.69 -3.73 -3.22
N ALA A 183 -8.96 -5.01 -2.99
CA ALA A 183 -9.33 -5.54 -1.69
C ALA A 183 -8.15 -6.28 -1.05
N THR A 184 -8.10 -6.27 0.29
CA THR A 184 -7.14 -7.08 1.04
C THR A 184 -7.29 -8.56 0.67
N PRO A 185 -6.19 -9.31 0.44
CA PRO A 185 -6.29 -10.73 0.16
C PRO A 185 -7.03 -11.46 1.28
N VAL A 186 -7.99 -12.31 0.89
CA VAL A 186 -8.98 -12.92 1.78
C VAL A 186 -8.35 -13.77 2.88
N GLU A 187 -7.17 -14.32 2.62
CA GLU A 187 -6.42 -15.14 3.56
C GLU A 187 -5.88 -14.38 4.78
N TYR A 188 -5.90 -13.04 4.75
CA TYR A 188 -5.42 -12.21 5.86
C TYR A 188 -6.52 -11.42 6.58
N GLY A 189 -7.80 -11.70 6.30
CA GLY A 189 -8.90 -11.27 7.16
C GLY A 189 -9.03 -9.75 7.39
N GLY A 190 -8.54 -8.92 6.46
CA GLY A 190 -8.56 -7.46 6.57
C GLY A 190 -7.35 -6.85 7.28
N GLU A 191 -6.33 -7.64 7.62
CA GLU A 191 -5.05 -7.12 8.14
C GLU A 191 -4.41 -6.12 7.18
N SER A 192 -3.81 -5.08 7.75
CA SER A 192 -3.13 -4.06 6.98
C SER A 192 -1.89 -4.62 6.27
N LEU A 193 -1.38 -3.93 5.24
CA LEU A 193 -0.11 -4.31 4.63
C LEU A 193 1.04 -4.32 5.65
N GLY A 194 1.07 -3.34 6.55
CA GLY A 194 2.07 -3.25 7.61
C GLY A 194 2.07 -4.46 8.53
N ASP A 195 0.89 -4.83 9.06
CA ASP A 195 0.75 -6.00 9.94
C ASP A 195 1.20 -7.28 9.22
N ARG A 196 0.78 -7.47 7.96
CA ARG A 196 1.16 -8.64 7.16
C ARG A 196 2.64 -8.69 6.86
N SER A 197 3.27 -7.54 6.58
CA SER A 197 4.70 -7.44 6.26
C SER A 197 5.62 -7.82 7.43
N GLN A 198 5.11 -7.73 8.67
CA GLN A 198 5.86 -8.04 9.88
C GLN A 198 5.52 -9.43 10.45
N ASP A 199 4.58 -10.17 9.83
CA ASP A 199 4.18 -11.49 10.31
C ASP A 199 4.98 -12.61 9.62
N ASP A 200 5.83 -13.27 10.41
CA ASP A 200 6.61 -14.43 9.96
C ASP A 200 5.72 -15.57 9.42
N CYS A 201 4.50 -15.74 9.95
CA CYS A 201 3.56 -16.74 9.47
C CYS A 201 3.03 -16.43 8.06
N VAL A 202 2.94 -15.16 7.68
CA VAL A 202 2.61 -14.73 6.31
C VAL A 202 3.74 -15.12 5.36
N ARG A 203 4.99 -14.88 5.74
CA ARG A 203 6.17 -15.30 4.95
C ARG A 203 6.23 -16.82 4.80
N ILE A 204 5.95 -17.58 5.87
CA ILE A 204 5.88 -19.04 5.80
C ILE A 204 4.77 -19.50 4.85
N ALA A 205 3.59 -18.89 4.90
CA ALA A 205 2.47 -19.25 4.02
C ALA A 205 2.81 -19.06 2.55
N TYR A 206 3.42 -17.94 2.17
CA TYR A 206 3.89 -17.72 0.80
C TYR A 206 5.13 -18.56 0.44
N GLY A 207 5.97 -18.92 1.40
CA GLY A 207 7.06 -19.87 1.21
C GLY A 207 6.55 -21.26 0.81
N ALA A 208 5.46 -21.71 1.46
CA ALA A 208 4.85 -23.00 1.20
C ALA A 208 3.94 -23.01 -0.04
N LEU A 209 3.27 -21.89 -0.32
CA LEU A 209 2.28 -21.73 -1.37
C LEU A 209 2.52 -20.39 -2.08
N PRO A 210 3.56 -20.33 -2.95
CA PRO A 210 3.94 -19.10 -3.63
C PRO A 210 2.83 -18.56 -4.51
N LEU A 211 2.93 -17.28 -4.84
CA LEU A 211 2.17 -16.71 -5.93
C LEU A 211 2.86 -17.12 -7.24
N ASP A 212 2.22 -18.02 -7.98
CA ASP A 212 2.66 -18.31 -9.34
C ASP A 212 2.31 -17.12 -10.25
N GLU A 213 3.15 -16.85 -11.26
CA GLU A 213 2.81 -15.99 -12.40
C GLU A 213 1.47 -16.48 -12.98
N MET A 214 0.36 -15.77 -12.69
CA MET A 214 -1.02 -16.16 -13.00
C MET A 214 -1.19 -17.64 -13.38
N GLY A 215 -0.89 -18.55 -12.43
CA GLY A 215 -1.23 -19.96 -12.60
C GLY A 215 -2.72 -20.07 -12.91
N THR A 216 -3.15 -21.13 -13.61
CA THR A 216 -4.55 -21.41 -13.96
C THR A 216 -5.48 -20.81 -12.91
N TRP A 217 -6.17 -19.70 -13.26
CA TRP A 217 -6.96 -18.87 -12.33
C TRP A 217 -7.90 -19.70 -11.43
N GLN A 218 -8.26 -20.90 -11.91
CA GLN A 218 -8.97 -21.95 -11.21
C GLN A 218 -8.36 -22.35 -9.85
N CYS A 219 -7.04 -22.19 -9.67
CA CYS A 219 -6.31 -22.56 -8.45
C CYS A 219 -6.11 -21.40 -7.48
N ALA A 220 -6.37 -20.15 -7.89
CA ALA A 220 -6.10 -18.96 -7.07
C ALA A 220 -6.86 -19.00 -5.74
N ALA A 221 -8.17 -19.24 -5.79
CA ALA A 221 -9.01 -19.31 -4.59
C ALA A 221 -8.63 -20.46 -3.65
N VAL A 222 -8.30 -21.64 -4.20
CA VAL A 222 -7.95 -22.82 -3.40
C VAL A 222 -6.59 -22.61 -2.71
N ARG A 223 -5.63 -21.99 -3.40
CA ARG A 223 -4.33 -21.65 -2.81
C ARG A 223 -4.43 -20.54 -1.76
N ALA A 224 -5.29 -19.54 -1.97
CA ALA A 224 -5.58 -18.53 -0.97
C ALA A 224 -6.16 -19.15 0.32
N ASP A 225 -7.15 -20.05 0.20
CA ASP A 225 -7.70 -20.76 1.36
C ASP A 225 -6.66 -21.63 2.07
N ALA A 226 -5.81 -22.33 1.31
CA ALA A 226 -4.71 -23.10 1.89
C ALA A 226 -3.66 -22.22 2.58
N ARG A 227 -3.33 -21.04 2.04
CA ARG A 227 -2.47 -20.06 2.72
C ARG A 227 -3.09 -19.59 4.03
N LYS A 228 -4.39 -19.25 4.03
CA LYS A 228 -5.13 -18.89 5.25
C LYS A 228 -4.97 -19.96 6.32
N HIS A 229 -5.15 -21.23 5.95
CA HIS A 229 -5.00 -22.35 6.87
C HIS A 229 -3.55 -22.47 7.39
N VAL A 230 -2.54 -22.29 6.54
CA VAL A 230 -1.12 -22.30 6.95
C VAL A 230 -0.82 -21.16 7.93
N VAL A 231 -1.30 -19.95 7.67
CA VAL A 231 -1.13 -18.80 8.58
C VAL A 231 -1.73 -19.12 9.96
N GLU A 232 -2.95 -19.65 9.99
CA GLU A 232 -3.63 -20.00 11.24
C GLU A 232 -2.87 -21.09 12.01
N LEU A 233 -2.44 -22.16 11.33
CA LEU A 233 -1.61 -23.21 11.95
C LEU A 233 -0.31 -22.63 12.53
N CYS A 234 0.38 -21.78 11.78
CA CYS A 234 1.61 -21.15 12.23
C CYS A 234 1.38 -20.29 13.47
N ARG A 235 0.37 -19.39 13.45
CA ARG A 235 0.06 -18.51 14.57
C ARG A 235 -0.34 -19.29 15.83
N GLN A 236 -1.16 -20.33 15.69
CA GLN A 236 -1.54 -21.22 16.81
C GLN A 236 -0.31 -21.87 17.45
N ARG A 237 0.68 -22.29 16.64
CA ARG A 237 1.92 -22.90 17.14
C ARG A 237 2.88 -21.90 17.73
N MET A 238 3.01 -20.72 17.14
CA MET A 238 3.79 -19.61 17.71
C MET A 238 3.20 -19.10 19.03
N ALA A 239 1.88 -19.20 19.24
CA ALA A 239 1.28 -18.89 20.54
C ALA A 239 1.59 -19.94 21.63
N SER A 240 2.03 -21.15 21.25
CA SER A 240 2.31 -22.27 22.16
C SER A 240 3.78 -22.37 22.62
N ILE A 241 4.55 -21.27 22.57
CA ILE A 241 6.00 -21.25 22.89
C ILE A 241 6.29 -21.83 24.28
N GLY A 242 7.12 -22.87 24.32
CA GLY A 242 7.57 -23.57 25.54
C GLY A 242 7.96 -25.05 25.34
N THR A 243 7.70 -25.65 24.17
CA THR A 243 7.95 -27.08 23.90
C THR A 243 8.85 -27.28 22.68
N SER A 244 10.04 -27.83 22.92
CA SER A 244 10.90 -28.40 21.88
C SER A 244 10.11 -29.47 21.10
N GLY A 245 10.05 -29.37 19.77
CA GLY A 245 9.27 -30.29 18.91
C GLY A 245 8.14 -29.64 18.09
N ASN A 246 7.84 -28.36 18.33
CA ASN A 246 6.76 -27.65 17.61
C ASN A 246 7.13 -27.29 16.16
N GLN A 247 8.43 -27.20 15.81
CA GLN A 247 8.88 -26.85 14.46
C GLN A 247 8.66 -27.99 13.45
N ASP A 248 9.03 -29.22 13.78
CA ASP A 248 8.82 -30.38 12.90
C ASP A 248 7.33 -30.67 12.70
N GLN A 249 6.53 -30.50 13.76
CA GLN A 249 5.07 -30.61 13.67
C GLN A 249 4.46 -29.52 12.78
N LEU A 250 4.94 -28.28 12.90
CA LEU A 250 4.51 -27.18 12.03
C LEU A 250 4.90 -27.44 10.58
N ALA A 251 6.15 -27.84 10.31
CA ALA A 251 6.62 -28.18 8.97
C ALA A 251 5.79 -29.32 8.35
N SER A 252 5.51 -30.38 9.11
CA SER A 252 4.65 -31.49 8.69
C SER A 252 3.21 -31.03 8.40
N ALA A 253 2.64 -30.18 9.25
CA ALA A 253 1.29 -29.64 9.06
C ALA A 253 1.20 -28.76 7.80
N ILE A 254 2.20 -27.91 7.57
CA ILE A 254 2.31 -27.06 6.37
C ILE A 254 2.45 -27.92 5.11
N HIS A 255 3.34 -28.91 5.13
CA HIS A 255 3.50 -29.85 4.03
C HIS A 255 2.19 -30.61 3.76
N GLY A 256 1.48 -31.01 4.81
CA GLY A 256 0.15 -31.60 4.73
C GLY A 256 -0.91 -30.66 4.14
N ALA A 257 -0.83 -29.36 4.37
CA ALA A 257 -1.72 -28.38 3.76
C ALA A 257 -1.45 -28.26 2.24
N ALA A 258 -0.18 -28.16 1.84
CA ALA A 258 0.20 -28.07 0.43
C ALA A 258 -0.15 -29.35 -0.36
N THR A 259 0.12 -30.53 0.20
CA THR A 259 -0.12 -31.82 -0.49
C THR A 259 -1.60 -32.17 -0.66
N ARG A 260 -2.50 -31.58 0.15
CA ARG A 260 -3.96 -31.74 0.04
C ARG A 260 -4.57 -30.97 -1.13
N LEU A 261 -3.83 -30.04 -1.74
CA LEU A 261 -4.29 -29.35 -2.93
C LEU A 261 -4.43 -30.34 -4.11
N PRO A 262 -5.39 -30.12 -5.03
CA PRO A 262 -5.44 -30.84 -6.29
C PRO A 262 -4.09 -30.82 -6.99
N ALA A 263 -3.71 -31.89 -7.69
CA ALA A 263 -2.40 -31.97 -8.33
C ALA A 263 -2.11 -30.80 -9.30
N SER A 264 -3.14 -30.25 -9.92
CA SER A 264 -3.07 -29.06 -10.80
C SER A 264 -2.87 -27.74 -10.05
N CYS A 265 -3.08 -27.72 -8.73
CA CYS A 265 -2.99 -26.55 -7.86
C CYS A 265 -1.95 -26.69 -6.75
N ARG A 266 -1.19 -27.79 -6.74
CA ARG A 266 -0.01 -27.93 -5.88
C ARG A 266 1.13 -27.03 -6.33
#